data_AF-A0A397CST1-F1
#
_entry.id   AF-A0A397CST1-F1
#
_cell.length_a   1.000
_cell.length_b   1.000
_cell.length_c   1.000
_cell.angle_alpha   90.00
_cell.angle_beta   90.00
_cell.angle_gamma   90.00
#
_symmetry.space_group_name_H-M   'P 1'
#
loop_
_entity.id
_entity.type
_entity.pdbx_description
1 polymer ?
#
loop_
_entity_poly.entity_id
_entity_poly.type
_entity_poly.pdbx_seq_one_letter_code
_entity_poly.pdbx_strand_id
1 'polypeptide(L)'
;MSTELSSHAPMIPSPLVKDLKVDQGHGVLGAGILIYDPHGGVVYEEGWFREEVSAEAKVLMHAVLSDVVLARTHRVDLDGHVFHVVENVYGNICAVGRRRKMGLISQRFSMGILVVMFRYPYTLQTAVPVVAKFGQRLRV
;
A
#
# COMPACT_ATOMS: atom_id res chain seq x y z
N MET A 1 -2.12 -42.20 -7.79
CA MET A 1 -2.09 -41.32 -6.61
C MET A 1 -1.87 -39.91 -7.11
N SER A 2 -2.93 -39.13 -7.20
CA SER A 2 -2.89 -37.74 -7.64
C SER A 2 -2.73 -36.88 -6.39
N THR A 3 -1.57 -36.30 -6.18
CA THR A 3 -1.31 -35.38 -5.07
C THR A 3 -1.93 -34.04 -5.44
N GLU A 4 -3.09 -33.73 -4.88
CA GLU A 4 -3.64 -32.38 -4.87
C GLU A 4 -2.71 -31.49 -4.04
N LEU A 5 -1.90 -30.67 -4.72
CA LEU A 5 -1.23 -29.55 -4.11
C LEU A 5 -2.28 -28.50 -3.75
N SER A 6 -2.71 -28.53 -2.49
CA SER A 6 -3.54 -27.52 -1.85
C SER A 6 -3.01 -26.13 -2.16
N SER A 7 -3.76 -25.39 -2.98
CA SER A 7 -3.53 -24.00 -3.33
C SER A 7 -3.87 -23.10 -2.13
N HIS A 8 -3.00 -23.03 -1.14
CA HIS A 8 -3.02 -21.96 -0.14
C HIS A 8 -2.40 -20.69 -0.73
N ALA A 9 -3.03 -20.13 -1.75
CA ALA A 9 -2.86 -18.70 -1.99
C ALA A 9 -3.46 -17.98 -0.78
N PRO A 10 -2.74 -17.09 -0.08
CA PRO A 10 -3.32 -16.32 1.01
C PRO A 10 -4.50 -15.54 0.45
N MET A 11 -5.71 -15.94 0.85
CA MET A 11 -6.94 -15.28 0.44
C MET A 11 -6.92 -13.88 1.06
N ILE A 12 -6.61 -12.87 0.25
CA ILE A 12 -6.81 -11.50 0.68
C ILE A 12 -8.29 -11.35 0.97
N PRO A 13 -8.68 -10.91 2.18
CA PRO A 13 -10.08 -10.79 2.48
C PRO A 13 -10.68 -9.75 1.53
N SER A 14 -11.57 -10.17 0.62
CA SER A 14 -12.48 -9.28 -0.11
C SER A 14 -13.13 -8.19 0.77
N PRO A 15 -13.43 -8.44 2.07
CA PRO A 15 -13.84 -7.40 3.01
C PRO A 15 -12.82 -6.27 3.24
N LEU A 16 -11.52 -6.59 3.24
CA LEU A 16 -10.42 -5.65 3.48
C LEU A 16 -10.41 -4.55 2.40
N VAL A 17 -10.45 -4.96 1.13
CA VAL A 17 -10.50 -4.02 0.00
C VAL A 17 -11.80 -3.21 -0.01
N LYS A 18 -12.94 -3.83 0.34
CA LYS A 18 -14.24 -3.15 0.37
C LYS A 18 -14.28 -2.00 1.38
N ASP A 19 -13.71 -2.21 2.56
CA ASP A 19 -13.66 -1.19 3.63
C ASP A 19 -12.82 0.04 3.23
N LEU A 20 -11.72 -0.16 2.49
CA LEU A 20 -10.92 0.95 1.94
C LEU A 20 -11.64 1.70 0.80
N LYS A 21 -12.63 1.06 0.19
CA LYS A 21 -13.45 1.62 -0.89
C LYS A 21 -14.72 2.32 -0.41
N VAL A 22 -14.96 2.35 0.91
CA VAL A 22 -16.10 3.11 1.46
C VAL A 22 -15.82 4.60 1.28
N ASP A 23 -16.80 5.32 0.72
CA ASP A 23 -16.73 6.77 0.55
C ASP A 23 -16.53 7.46 1.90
N GLN A 24 -15.51 8.30 2.00
CA GLN A 24 -15.16 9.02 3.24
C GLN A 24 -15.69 10.46 3.24
N GLY A 25 -16.68 10.78 2.39
CA GLY A 25 -17.25 12.12 2.21
C GLY A 25 -16.58 12.95 1.10
N HIS A 26 -15.55 12.38 0.45
CA HIS A 26 -14.81 13.01 -0.66
C HIS A 26 -14.60 12.04 -1.85
N GLY A 27 -15.35 10.93 -1.90
CA GLY A 27 -15.19 9.84 -2.84
C GLY A 27 -14.47 8.63 -2.23
N VAL A 28 -13.91 7.77 -3.07
CA VAL A 28 -13.13 6.62 -2.62
C VAL A 28 -11.68 7.06 -2.34
N LEU A 29 -11.15 6.71 -1.17
CA LEU A 29 -9.81 7.11 -0.71
C LEU A 29 -8.69 6.63 -1.65
N GLY A 30 -8.78 5.38 -2.08
CA GLY A 30 -7.74 4.69 -2.85
C GLY A 30 -7.91 4.93 -4.35
N ALA A 31 -7.05 5.79 -4.91
CA ALA A 31 -6.85 5.82 -6.36
C ALA A 31 -5.95 4.65 -6.84
N GLY A 32 -5.36 3.90 -5.90
CA GLY A 32 -4.76 2.59 -6.13
C GLY A 32 -4.55 1.86 -4.80
N ILE A 33 -4.67 0.54 -4.83
CA ILE A 33 -4.40 -0.34 -3.67
C ILE A 33 -3.42 -1.42 -4.13
N LEU A 34 -2.44 -1.73 -3.28
CA LEU A 34 -1.48 -2.80 -3.46
C LEU A 34 -1.31 -3.54 -2.15
N ILE A 35 -1.28 -4.87 -2.20
CA ILE A 35 -1.07 -5.72 -1.02
C ILE A 35 0.03 -6.72 -1.34
N TYR A 36 1.05 -6.70 -0.49
CA TYR A 36 2.10 -7.71 -0.46
C TYR A 36 1.79 -8.77 0.59
N ASP A 37 2.14 -10.02 0.33
CA ASP A 37 2.25 -11.06 1.34
C ASP A 37 3.54 -10.88 2.19
N PRO A 38 3.75 -11.69 3.25
CA PRO A 38 4.95 -11.57 4.09
C PRO A 38 6.27 -11.88 3.37
N HIS A 39 6.22 -12.51 2.20
CA HIS A 39 7.38 -12.87 1.39
C HIS A 39 7.67 -11.83 0.29
N GLY A 40 6.84 -10.79 0.17
CA GLY A 40 6.97 -9.73 -0.84
C GLY A 40 6.27 -10.03 -2.15
N GLY A 41 5.49 -11.11 -2.23
CA GLY A 41 4.64 -11.39 -3.38
C GLY A 41 3.48 -10.41 -3.45
N VAL A 42 3.22 -9.84 -4.62
CA VAL A 42 2.01 -9.03 -4.85
C VAL A 42 0.81 -9.98 -4.93
N VAL A 43 -0.05 -9.92 -3.93
CA VAL A 43 -1.24 -10.77 -3.84
C VAL A 43 -2.50 -10.03 -4.31
N TYR A 44 -2.49 -8.70 -4.32
CA TYR A 44 -3.53 -7.87 -4.92
C TYR A 44 -3.01 -6.52 -5.35
N GLU A 45 -3.55 -6.05 -6.47
CA GLU A 45 -3.29 -4.71 -6.97
C GLU A 45 -4.47 -4.18 -7.79
N GLU A 46 -4.66 -2.87 -7.79
CA GLU A 46 -5.64 -2.19 -8.63
C GLU A 46 -5.36 -0.69 -8.81
N GLY A 47 -6.13 -0.08 -9.73
CA GLY A 47 -6.05 1.33 -10.06
C GLY A 47 -4.64 1.69 -10.49
N TRP A 48 -4.13 2.79 -9.94
CA TRP A 48 -2.82 3.32 -10.30
C TRP A 48 -1.67 2.32 -10.24
N PHE A 49 -1.66 1.39 -9.27
CA PHE A 49 -0.59 0.40 -9.20
C PHE A 49 -0.64 -0.60 -10.37
N ARG A 50 -1.83 -0.97 -10.83
CA ARG A 50 -1.99 -1.87 -11.98
C ARG A 50 -1.73 -1.15 -13.30
N GLU A 51 -2.14 0.12 -13.38
CA GLU A 51 -2.15 0.90 -14.62
C GLU A 51 -0.81 1.58 -14.93
N GLU A 52 -0.09 2.04 -13.90
CA GLU A 52 1.05 2.97 -14.06
C GLU A 52 2.35 2.46 -13.43
N VAL A 53 2.34 1.32 -12.74
CA VAL A 53 3.52 0.81 -12.03
C VAL A 53 3.88 -0.59 -12.50
N SER A 54 5.14 -0.79 -12.87
CA SER A 54 5.75 -2.04 -13.30
C SER A 54 5.86 -3.05 -12.15
N ALA A 55 6.00 -4.33 -12.51
CA ALA A 55 6.21 -5.38 -11.52
C ALA A 55 7.55 -5.18 -10.79
N GLU A 56 8.57 -4.77 -11.53
CA GLU A 56 9.92 -4.48 -11.03
C GLU A 56 9.90 -3.36 -9.98
N ALA A 57 9.21 -2.25 -10.27
CA ALA A 57 9.08 -1.14 -9.33
C ALA A 57 8.35 -1.55 -8.04
N LYS A 58 7.33 -2.42 -8.14
CA LYS A 58 6.63 -2.97 -6.95
C LYS A 58 7.54 -3.85 -6.11
N VAL A 59 8.38 -4.68 -6.72
CA VAL A 59 9.36 -5.50 -5.97
C VAL A 59 10.37 -4.61 -5.25
N LEU A 60 10.87 -3.57 -5.91
CA LEU A 60 11.79 -2.60 -5.29
C LEU A 60 11.13 -1.84 -4.15
N MET A 61 9.87 -1.42 -4.30
CA MET A 61 9.12 -0.77 -3.23
C MET A 61 8.94 -1.69 -2.02
N HIS A 62 8.64 -2.97 -2.21
CA HIS A 62 8.57 -3.92 -1.10
C HIS A 62 9.88 -3.98 -0.33
N ALA A 63 11.03 -4.03 -1.01
CA ALA A 63 12.34 -4.02 -0.34
C ALA A 63 12.53 -2.78 0.56
N VAL A 64 12.12 -1.59 0.08
CA VAL A 64 12.13 -0.35 0.88
C VAL A 64 11.18 -0.43 2.06
N LEU A 65 9.97 -0.96 1.85
CA LEU A 65 8.94 -1.07 2.88
C LEU A 65 9.25 -2.12 3.94
N SER A 66 10.05 -3.14 3.62
CA SER A 66 10.37 -4.27 4.50
C SER A 66 11.63 -4.06 5.35
N ASP A 67 12.55 -3.21 4.89
CA ASP A 67 13.75 -2.85 5.66
C ASP A 67 13.58 -1.50 6.37
N VAL A 68 13.49 -1.56 7.70
CA VAL A 68 13.30 -0.38 8.58
C VAL A 68 14.52 0.57 8.54
N VAL A 69 15.70 0.07 8.18
CA VAL A 69 16.94 0.86 8.06
C VAL A 69 17.03 1.51 6.69
N LEU A 70 16.68 0.81 5.61
CA LEU A 70 16.60 1.38 4.26
C LEU A 70 15.49 2.42 4.15
N ALA A 71 14.39 2.28 4.89
CA ALA A 71 13.31 3.25 4.93
C ALA A 71 13.71 4.62 5.56
N ARG A 72 14.99 4.83 5.90
CA ARG A 72 15.61 6.17 6.03
C ARG A 72 15.70 6.90 4.68
N THR A 73 15.46 6.23 3.56
CA THR A 73 15.31 6.86 2.25
C THR A 73 14.14 7.84 2.28
N HIS A 74 14.45 9.12 2.17
CA HIS A 74 13.47 10.20 2.03
C HIS A 74 12.69 10.16 0.70
N ARG A 75 12.82 9.08 -0.09
CA ARG A 75 12.28 8.96 -1.44
C ARG A 75 11.91 7.51 -1.77
N VAL A 76 10.75 7.35 -2.39
CA VAL A 76 10.31 6.14 -3.11
C VAL A 76 10.17 6.52 -4.58
N ASP A 77 10.75 5.73 -5.48
CA ASP A 77 10.64 5.90 -6.93
C ASP A 77 9.89 4.72 -7.53
N LEU A 78 8.84 5.02 -8.28
CA LEU A 78 7.99 4.04 -8.97
C LEU A 78 7.86 4.47 -10.43
N ASP A 79 8.68 3.91 -11.31
CA ASP A 79 8.70 4.20 -12.75
C ASP A 79 8.76 5.71 -13.08
N GLY A 80 9.58 6.47 -12.35
CA GLY A 80 9.72 7.91 -12.52
C GLY A 80 8.72 8.74 -11.72
N HIS A 81 7.77 8.10 -11.04
CA HIS A 81 6.93 8.74 -10.03
C HIS A 81 7.67 8.81 -8.69
N VAL A 82 8.13 10.02 -8.37
CA VAL A 82 8.88 10.30 -7.16
C VAL A 82 7.96 10.70 -6.02
N PHE A 83 8.03 9.96 -4.93
CA PHE A 83 7.36 10.26 -3.67
C PHE A 83 8.38 10.55 -2.59
N HIS A 84 8.21 11.66 -1.89
CA HIS A 84 9.06 12.03 -0.77
C HIS A 84 8.44 11.54 0.54
N VAL A 85 9.19 10.73 1.30
CA VAL A 85 8.74 10.21 2.59
C VAL A 85 8.73 11.35 3.61
N VAL A 86 7.58 11.58 4.22
CA VAL A 86 7.38 12.61 5.25
C VAL A 86 7.29 12.01 6.65
N GLU A 87 6.92 10.73 6.74
CA GLU A 87 6.83 9.99 7.99
C GLU A 87 7.18 8.53 7.73
N ASN A 88 7.93 7.93 8.64
CA ASN A 88 8.22 6.50 8.66
C ASN A 88 8.24 6.00 10.09
N VAL A 89 7.26 5.16 10.43
CA VAL A 89 7.14 4.52 11.74
C VAL A 89 7.27 3.02 11.54
N TYR A 90 8.49 2.50 11.74
CA TYR A 90 8.81 1.07 11.63
C TYR A 90 8.39 0.44 10.28
N GLY A 91 8.60 1.14 9.17
CA GLY A 91 8.25 0.67 7.82
C GLY A 91 6.81 0.94 7.40
N ASN A 92 6.00 1.57 8.26
CA ASN A 92 4.76 2.23 7.84
C ASN A 92 5.14 3.64 7.38
N ILE A 93 5.05 3.89 6.08
CA ILE A 93 5.49 5.15 5.49
C ILE A 93 4.29 6.00 5.08
N CYS A 94 4.44 7.31 5.20
CA CYS A 94 3.61 8.29 4.52
C CYS A 94 4.52 9.07 3.57
N ALA A 95 4.18 9.10 2.28
CA ALA A 95 4.97 9.77 1.27
C ALA A 95 4.09 10.62 0.33
N VAL A 96 4.65 11.72 -0.19
CA VAL A 96 3.93 12.65 -1.08
C VAL A 96 4.62 12.80 -2.42
N GLY A 97 3.83 12.71 -3.47
CA GLY A 97 4.27 12.99 -4.83
C GLY A 97 4.35 14.49 -5.12
N ARG A 98 4.72 14.80 -6.37
CA ARG A 98 4.87 16.17 -6.87
C ARG A 98 3.62 17.02 -6.59
N ARG A 99 3.84 18.26 -6.10
CA ARG A 99 2.78 19.23 -5.73
C ARG A 99 1.80 18.73 -4.66
N ARG A 100 2.10 17.66 -3.92
CA ARG A 100 1.25 17.09 -2.85
C ARG A 100 -0.17 16.73 -3.30
N LYS A 101 -0.36 16.48 -4.60
CA LYS A 101 -1.67 16.09 -5.19
C LYS A 101 -1.91 14.58 -5.16
N MET A 102 -0.90 13.82 -4.79
CA MET A 102 -0.97 12.38 -4.59
C MET A 102 0.02 11.95 -3.52
N GLY A 103 -0.19 10.78 -2.94
CA GLY A 103 0.73 10.21 -1.98
C GLY A 103 0.51 8.73 -1.76
N LEU A 104 1.43 8.13 -1.02
CA LEU A 104 1.45 6.73 -0.65
C LEU A 104 1.38 6.64 0.86
N ILE A 105 0.55 5.73 1.35
CA ILE A 105 0.52 5.34 2.75
C ILE A 105 0.70 3.83 2.79
N SER A 106 1.74 3.35 3.47
CA SER A 106 1.90 1.93 3.74
C SER A 106 1.51 1.58 5.16
N GLN A 107 0.94 0.39 5.34
CA GLN A 107 0.68 -0.17 6.65
C GLN A 107 0.99 -1.66 6.67
N ARG A 108 1.92 -2.04 7.55
CA ARG A 108 2.24 -3.43 7.86
C ARG A 108 1.15 -4.02 8.77
N PHE A 109 0.83 -5.29 8.51
CA PHE A 109 -0.08 -6.11 9.29
C PHE A 109 0.43 -7.56 9.33
N SER A 110 -0.21 -8.44 10.10
CA SER A 110 0.28 -9.81 10.34
C SER A 110 0.45 -10.64 9.06
N MET A 111 -0.38 -10.36 8.04
CA MET A 111 -0.40 -11.09 6.78
C MET A 111 0.31 -10.35 5.63
N GLY A 112 1.02 -9.24 5.90
CA GLY A 112 1.83 -8.57 4.89
C GLY A 112 1.83 -7.04 4.97
N ILE A 113 1.86 -6.38 3.81
CA ILE A 113 1.97 -4.91 3.71
C ILE A 113 0.90 -4.38 2.76
N LEU A 114 0.04 -3.50 3.28
CA LEU A 114 -0.90 -2.72 2.50
C LEU A 114 -0.21 -1.44 2.05
N VAL A 115 -0.41 -1.04 0.79
CA VAL A 115 -0.05 0.28 0.28
C VAL A 115 -1.27 0.88 -0.40
N VAL A 116 -1.63 2.09 0.04
CA VAL A 116 -2.73 2.87 -0.53
C VAL A 116 -2.13 4.09 -1.21
N MET A 117 -2.51 4.29 -2.48
CA MET A 117 -2.25 5.52 -3.20
C MET A 117 -3.50 6.39 -3.14
N PHE A 118 -3.36 7.62 -2.63
CA PHE A 118 -4.43 8.62 -2.66
C PHE A 118 -4.10 9.73 -3.66
N ARG A 119 -5.15 10.32 -4.25
CA ARG A 119 -5.07 11.50 -5.13
C ARG A 119 -6.05 12.57 -4.66
N TYR A 120 -5.81 13.82 -5.08
CA TYR A 120 -6.75 14.92 -4.91
C TYR A 120 -8.19 14.48 -5.26
N PRO A 121 -9.20 14.80 -4.43
CA PRO A 121 -9.19 15.77 -3.33
C PRO A 121 -8.57 15.29 -2.01
N TYR A 122 -8.16 14.02 -1.91
CA TYR A 122 -7.51 13.53 -0.70
C TYR A 122 -6.11 14.13 -0.51
N THR A 123 -5.83 14.46 0.74
CA THR A 123 -4.55 14.92 1.25
C THR A 123 -4.01 13.93 2.27
N LEU A 124 -2.74 14.07 2.69
CA LEU A 124 -2.20 13.29 3.80
C LEU A 124 -3.06 13.40 5.06
N GLN A 125 -3.49 14.62 5.41
CA GLN A 125 -4.28 14.89 6.61
C GLN A 125 -5.61 14.12 6.62
N THR A 126 -6.23 13.94 5.46
CA THR A 126 -7.47 13.18 5.33
C THR A 126 -7.23 11.69 5.14
N ALA A 127 -6.14 11.30 4.50
CA ALA A 127 -5.89 9.91 4.11
C ALA A 127 -5.27 9.08 5.23
N VAL A 128 -4.31 9.64 5.97
CA VAL A 128 -3.58 8.94 7.05
C VAL A 128 -4.52 8.41 8.13
N PRO A 129 -5.50 9.19 8.66
CA PRO A 129 -6.40 8.69 9.69
C PRO A 129 -7.27 7.51 9.22
N VAL A 130 -7.69 7.52 7.96
CA VAL A 130 -8.52 6.45 7.38
C VAL A 130 -7.71 5.17 7.26
N VAL A 131 -6.50 5.24 6.69
CA VAL A 131 -5.62 4.07 6.56
C VAL A 131 -5.19 3.57 7.95
N ALA A 132 -4.83 4.47 8.88
CA ALA A 132 -4.43 4.08 10.24
C ALA A 132 -5.56 3.35 10.99
N LYS A 133 -6.79 3.86 10.95
CA LYS A 133 -7.98 3.20 11.52
C LYS A 133 -8.20 1.82 10.89
N PHE A 134 -7.92 1.71 9.60
CA PHE A 134 -8.01 0.46 8.88
C PHE A 134 -6.96 -0.55 9.34
N GLY A 135 -5.67 -0.18 9.37
CA GLY A 135 -4.65 -1.12 9.81
C GLY A 135 -4.70 -1.46 11.30
N GLN A 136 -5.35 -0.66 12.15
CA GLN A 136 -5.70 -1.11 13.50
C GLN A 136 -6.63 -2.33 13.49
N ARG A 137 -7.59 -2.40 12.55
CA ARG A 137 -8.47 -3.58 12.38
C ARG A 137 -7.72 -4.81 11.86
N LEU A 138 -6.64 -4.60 11.12
CA LEU A 138 -5.81 -5.68 10.54
C LEU A 138 -4.77 -6.25 11.52
N ARG A 139 -4.56 -5.62 12.66
CA ARG A 139 -3.66 -6.10 13.71
C ARG A 139 -4.32 -7.09 14.68
N VAL A 140 -5.62 -7.33 14.53
CA VAL A 140 -6.43 -8.21 15.37
C VAL A 140 -6.42 -9.63 14.82
#